data_AF-A0A0G1BQP8-F1
#
_entry.id   AF-A0A0G1BQP8-F1
#
_cell.length_a   1.000
_cell.length_b   1.000
_cell.length_c   1.000
_cell.angle_alpha   90.00
_cell.angle_beta   90.00
_cell.angle_gamma   90.00
#
_symmetry.space_group_name_H-M   'P 1'
#
loop_
_entity.id
_entity.type
_entity.pdbx_description
1 polymer ?
#
loop_
_entity_poly.entity_id
_entity_poly.type
_entity_poly.pdbx_seq_one_letter_code
_entity_poly.pdbx_strand_id
1 'polypeptide(L)'
;MMAEKNKIRGNLVVFVVGQSQIQRTLKQMEQLDSLRSAPHYFGAIVPAQKIIGTEERTIRGQKIGFTVKAYMPDVIIAEAAAELDDIFNENNLDFREEMANNCREILQKHKVRKETDEEYSVWCVGGYHGSPDTFLIYGDKIAGFLKSEKLPLDEKEIEKTLEISIKYAQNDLTIIDWDGAFVFDPQNHFGSALEMFEIANAQLLRYRILDNELEQRMKRVNQLLKEMDGKKLALKSREIKQVVRELIAIRSASVLEFESTERDIKLIGDWYSARLYDLIAKKFHFDEWRQRIHLKLDSIEDIYSMISENFNVSLRARLENISLIGWLILMVGWFILIVFEFANLAK
;
A
#
# COMPACT_ATOMS: atom_id res chain seq x y z
N MET A 1 48.05 10.51 4.77
CA MET A 1 48.08 10.62 6.24
C MET A 1 46.67 10.29 6.70
N MET A 2 46.42 9.04 7.10
CA MET A 2 45.08 8.55 7.43
C MET A 2 44.64 9.23 8.72
N ALA A 3 43.62 10.10 8.64
CA ALA A 3 42.95 10.60 9.83
C ALA A 3 42.45 9.38 10.62
N GLU A 4 42.71 9.35 11.93
CA GLU A 4 42.06 8.39 12.83
C GLU A 4 40.55 8.46 12.57
N LYS A 5 40.00 7.40 11.95
CA LYS A 5 38.55 7.24 11.82
C LYS A 5 38.01 7.09 13.24
N ASN A 6 37.54 8.19 13.82
CA ASN A 6 36.78 8.14 15.05
C ASN A 6 35.57 7.22 14.80
N LYS A 7 35.51 6.10 15.54
CA LYS A 7 34.40 5.18 15.48
C LYS A 7 33.14 5.91 15.93
N ILE A 8 32.11 5.91 15.09
CA ILE A 8 30.84 6.57 15.39
C ILE A 8 29.85 5.51 15.83
N ARG A 9 29.52 5.49 17.11
CA ARG A 9 28.50 4.58 17.63
C ARG A 9 27.13 4.94 17.07
N GLY A 10 26.32 3.93 16.85
CA GLY A 10 24.94 4.10 16.38
C GLY A 10 24.15 2.81 16.48
N ASN A 11 22.88 2.87 16.14
CA ASN A 11 21.98 1.72 16.15
C ASN A 11 21.52 1.44 14.72
N LEU A 12 21.54 0.18 14.34
CA LEU A 12 20.94 -0.30 13.10
C LEU A 12 19.61 -0.97 13.43
N VAL A 13 18.54 -0.44 12.87
CA VAL A 13 17.21 -1.07 12.89
C VAL A 13 16.93 -1.60 11.50
N VAL A 14 16.56 -2.87 11.39
CA VAL A 14 16.18 -3.50 10.13
C VAL A 14 14.80 -4.08 10.31
N PHE A 15 13.89 -3.79 9.39
CA PHE A 15 12.59 -4.45 9.39
C PHE A 15 12.23 -4.97 8.02
N VAL A 16 11.48 -6.06 8.01
CA VAL A 16 10.91 -6.64 6.80
C VAL A 16 9.39 -6.61 6.95
N VAL A 17 8.71 -6.06 5.96
CA VAL A 17 7.25 -5.97 5.87
C VAL A 17 6.73 -6.95 4.84
N GLY A 18 5.59 -7.57 5.07
CA GLY A 18 4.98 -8.48 4.09
C GLY A 18 3.52 -8.80 4.34
N GLN A 19 2.86 -9.36 3.32
CA GLN A 19 1.45 -9.74 3.39
C GLN A 19 1.28 -11.15 3.96
N SER A 20 0.58 -11.26 5.08
CA SER A 20 0.13 -12.52 5.67
C SER A 20 -1.08 -13.08 4.93
N GLN A 21 -1.15 -14.40 4.80
CA GLN A 21 -2.37 -15.07 4.34
C GLN A 21 -3.51 -15.03 5.36
N ILE A 22 -3.24 -14.59 6.60
CA ILE A 22 -4.21 -14.54 7.69
C ILE A 22 -4.67 -13.10 7.88
N GLN A 23 -5.97 -12.85 7.65
CA GLN A 23 -6.61 -11.60 8.02
C GLN A 23 -6.93 -11.56 9.52
N ARG A 24 -6.65 -10.42 10.16
CA ARG A 24 -6.83 -10.17 11.59
C ARG A 24 -7.84 -9.05 11.80
N THR A 25 -8.61 -9.12 12.89
CA THR A 25 -9.68 -8.16 13.21
C THR A 25 -9.36 -7.36 14.49
N LEU A 26 -9.81 -6.11 14.53
CA LEU A 26 -9.56 -5.09 15.58
C LEU A 26 -10.06 -5.41 17.01
N LYS A 27 -10.61 -6.59 17.30
CA LYS A 27 -11.37 -6.86 18.55
C LYS A 27 -10.54 -6.89 19.85
N GLN A 28 -9.24 -6.58 19.83
CA GLN A 28 -8.35 -6.64 21.00
C GLN A 28 -7.29 -5.54 20.89
N MET A 29 -7.58 -4.33 21.39
CA MET A 29 -6.61 -3.25 21.51
C MET A 29 -6.10 -3.17 22.95
N GLU A 30 -4.78 -3.28 23.14
CA GLU A 30 -4.07 -2.61 24.23
C GLU A 30 -3.54 -1.30 23.63
N GLN A 31 -3.91 -0.16 24.24
CA GLN A 31 -3.44 1.16 23.83
C GLN A 31 -1.96 1.29 24.22
N LEU A 32 -1.08 1.60 23.26
CA LEU A 32 0.24 2.14 23.60
C LEU A 32 0.07 3.62 23.98
N ASP A 33 0.74 4.04 25.06
CA ASP A 33 0.72 5.41 25.53
C ASP A 33 1.21 6.38 24.44
N SER A 34 0.39 7.42 24.20
CA SER A 34 0.61 8.46 23.19
C SER A 34 1.97 9.14 23.35
N LEU A 35 2.65 9.37 22.21
CA LEU A 35 3.83 10.21 22.11
C LEU A 35 3.56 11.61 22.69
N ARG A 36 4.57 12.14 23.39
CA ARG A 36 4.46 13.40 24.14
C ARG A 36 4.18 14.56 23.19
N SER A 37 3.16 15.35 23.53
CA SER A 37 2.61 16.51 22.79
C SER A 37 1.55 16.19 21.72
N ALA A 38 1.00 14.98 21.70
CA ALA A 38 -0.21 14.70 20.93
C ALA A 38 -1.44 15.19 21.73
N PRO A 39 -2.38 15.93 21.10
CA PRO A 39 -3.69 16.23 21.70
C PRO A 39 -4.40 14.98 22.23
N HIS A 40 -5.19 15.09 23.30
CA HIS A 40 -5.81 13.97 24.03
C HIS A 40 -6.67 12.99 23.19
N TYR A 41 -7.01 13.31 21.94
CA TYR A 41 -7.72 12.41 21.02
C TYR A 41 -6.82 11.48 20.19
N PHE A 42 -5.49 11.57 20.29
CA PHE A 42 -4.55 10.80 19.45
C PHE A 42 -4.32 9.35 19.86
N GLY A 43 -4.41 9.00 21.16
CA GLY A 43 -4.13 7.64 21.64
C GLY A 43 -5.07 6.55 21.10
N ALA A 44 -6.15 6.92 20.44
CA ALA A 44 -7.15 5.99 19.89
C ALA A 44 -7.01 5.71 18.39
N ILE A 45 -6.05 6.32 17.69
CA ILE A 45 -6.17 6.46 16.23
C ILE A 45 -4.88 6.24 15.42
N VAL A 46 -3.74 5.83 15.99
CA VAL A 46 -2.62 5.29 15.17
C VAL A 46 -3.06 3.94 14.56
N PRO A 47 -2.70 3.56 13.30
CA PRO A 47 -2.97 2.21 12.80
C PRO A 47 -2.57 1.20 13.85
N ALA A 48 -3.50 0.31 14.19
CA ALA A 48 -3.43 -0.52 15.40
C ALA A 48 -2.31 -1.57 15.30
N GLN A 49 -1.06 -1.15 15.40
CA GLN A 49 0.04 -2.08 15.46
C GLN A 49 -0.11 -2.91 16.73
N LYS A 50 -0.18 -4.23 16.57
CA LYS A 50 -0.17 -5.17 17.68
C LYS A 50 1.15 -5.90 17.66
N ILE A 51 1.92 -5.81 18.74
CA ILE A 51 3.04 -6.73 18.95
C ILE A 51 2.46 -8.13 19.14
N ILE A 52 2.75 -9.03 18.20
CA ILE A 52 2.24 -10.40 18.18
C ILE A 52 3.29 -11.43 18.57
N GLY A 53 4.54 -11.02 18.73
CA GLY A 53 5.62 -11.88 19.19
C GLY A 53 6.92 -11.12 19.39
N THR A 54 7.77 -11.64 20.26
CA THR A 54 9.17 -11.24 20.41
C THR A 54 10.03 -12.49 20.45
N GLU A 55 11.18 -12.46 19.77
CA GLU A 55 12.16 -13.53 19.75
C GLU A 55 13.56 -12.92 19.97
N GLU A 56 14.48 -13.64 20.60
CA GLU A 56 15.90 -13.26 20.62
C GLU A 56 16.71 -14.25 19.78
N ARG A 57 17.62 -13.75 18.96
CA ARG A 57 18.59 -14.57 18.22
C ARG A 57 19.99 -14.02 18.37
N THR A 58 21.00 -14.88 18.22
CA THR A 58 22.40 -14.45 18.23
C THR A 58 22.90 -14.36 16.80
N ILE A 59 23.37 -13.18 16.38
CA ILE A 59 23.98 -12.94 15.07
C ILE A 59 25.38 -12.37 15.32
N ARG A 60 26.41 -12.95 14.69
CA ARG A 60 27.83 -12.56 14.89
C ARG A 60 28.27 -12.46 16.36
N GLY A 61 27.68 -13.26 17.25
CA GLY A 61 27.97 -13.25 18.69
C GLY A 61 27.26 -12.16 19.50
N GLN A 62 26.47 -11.29 18.86
CA GLN A 62 25.61 -10.30 19.50
C GLN A 62 24.19 -10.86 19.66
N LYS A 63 23.58 -10.65 20.83
CA LYS A 63 22.15 -10.95 21.02
C LYS A 63 21.32 -9.83 20.44
N ILE A 64 20.42 -10.17 19.53
CA ILE A 64 19.53 -9.24 18.83
C ILE A 64 18.09 -9.62 19.18
N GLY A 65 17.34 -8.63 19.65
CA GLY A 65 15.90 -8.74 19.86
C GLY A 65 15.15 -8.54 18.54
N PHE A 66 14.17 -9.41 18.30
CA PHE A 66 13.26 -9.35 17.17
C PHE A 66 11.85 -9.11 17.68
N THR A 67 11.15 -8.15 17.08
CA THR A 67 9.77 -7.80 17.41
C THR A 67 8.91 -8.01 16.19
N VAL A 68 7.80 -8.73 16.34
CA VAL A 68 6.82 -8.95 15.27
C VAL A 68 5.59 -8.12 15.54
N LYS A 69 5.27 -7.21 14.61
CA LYS A 69 4.13 -6.29 14.65
C LYS A 69 3.13 -6.66 13.57
N ALA A 70 1.85 -6.66 13.91
CA ALA A 70 0.77 -6.82 12.95
C ALA A 70 0.10 -5.49 12.66
N TYR A 71 0.04 -5.13 11.38
CA TYR A 71 -0.70 -3.99 10.85
C TYR A 71 -1.94 -4.53 10.13
N MET A 72 -3.13 -4.22 10.66
CA MET A 72 -4.37 -4.78 10.12
C MET A 72 -4.63 -4.34 8.67
N PRO A 73 -5.32 -5.18 7.87
CA PRO A 73 -5.85 -6.49 8.25
C PRO A 73 -4.83 -7.63 8.18
N ASP A 74 -3.81 -7.53 7.33
CA ASP A 74 -2.98 -8.67 6.93
C ASP A 74 -1.50 -8.34 6.71
N VAL A 75 -1.03 -7.14 7.06
CA VAL A 75 0.39 -6.79 6.98
C VAL A 75 1.11 -7.18 8.28
N ILE A 76 2.31 -7.75 8.15
CA ILE A 76 3.16 -8.09 9.29
C ILE A 76 4.54 -7.49 9.06
N ILE A 77 5.10 -6.90 10.12
CA ILE A 77 6.46 -6.39 10.17
C ILE A 77 7.26 -7.23 11.17
N ALA A 78 8.44 -7.68 10.78
CA ALA A 78 9.45 -8.23 11.70
C ALA A 78 10.61 -7.25 11.76
N GLU A 79 10.84 -6.68 12.94
CA GLU A 79 11.87 -5.68 13.23
C GLU A 79 12.99 -6.32 14.06
N ALA A 80 14.23 -5.92 13.78
CA ALA A 80 15.42 -6.26 14.54
C ALA A 80 16.23 -4.99 14.79
N ALA A 81 16.78 -4.85 16.01
CA ALA A 81 17.62 -3.71 16.39
C ALA A 81 18.95 -4.16 16.97
N ALA A 82 20.05 -3.57 16.51
CA ALA A 82 21.40 -3.86 16.97
C ALA A 82 22.20 -2.58 17.21
N GLU A 83 22.95 -2.55 18.31
CA GLU A 83 23.94 -1.50 18.58
C GLU A 83 25.23 -1.77 17.81
N LEU A 84 25.81 -0.73 17.21
CA LEU A 84 27.02 -0.77 16.41
C LEU A 84 28.10 0.13 17.02
N ASP A 85 29.32 -0.39 17.14
CA ASP A 85 30.48 0.38 17.60
C ASP A 85 30.93 1.44 16.59
N ASP A 86 30.81 1.13 15.29
CA ASP A 86 31.08 2.02 14.18
C ASP A 86 30.02 1.84 13.11
N ILE A 87 29.10 2.79 13.00
CA ILE A 87 27.97 2.74 12.08
C ILE A 87 28.44 2.77 10.63
N PHE A 88 29.56 3.43 10.31
CA PHE A 88 30.06 3.58 8.94
C PHE A 88 31.03 2.48 8.51
N ASN A 89 31.06 1.34 9.21
CA ASN A 89 31.86 0.20 8.83
C ASN A 89 31.26 -0.52 7.60
N GLU A 90 32.08 -0.83 6.60
CA GLU A 90 31.66 -1.46 5.34
C GLU A 90 31.02 -2.84 5.56
N ASN A 91 31.42 -3.56 6.61
CA ASN A 91 30.87 -4.88 6.96
C ASN A 91 29.43 -4.81 7.52
N ASN A 92 28.92 -3.60 7.79
CA ASN A 92 27.57 -3.42 8.33
C ASN A 92 26.48 -3.69 7.29
N LEU A 93 26.79 -3.57 5.99
CA LEU A 93 25.87 -3.97 4.93
C LEU A 93 25.58 -5.47 4.96
N ASP A 94 26.62 -6.30 5.14
CA ASP A 94 26.45 -7.76 5.28
C ASP A 94 25.70 -8.11 6.57
N PHE A 95 25.94 -7.36 7.65
CA PHE A 95 25.23 -7.55 8.91
C PHE A 95 23.74 -7.20 8.79
N ARG A 96 23.42 -6.10 8.09
CA ARG A 96 22.05 -5.70 7.76
C ARG A 96 21.32 -6.81 6.99
N GLU A 97 21.98 -7.41 6.00
CA GLU A 97 21.43 -8.53 5.22
C GLU A 97 21.18 -9.78 6.09
N GLU A 98 22.11 -10.13 6.99
CA GLU A 98 21.92 -11.21 7.96
C GLU A 98 20.71 -10.96 8.89
N MET A 99 20.53 -9.72 9.37
CA MET A 99 19.36 -9.32 10.18
C MET A 99 18.07 -9.44 9.37
N ALA A 100 18.04 -8.92 8.13
CA ALA A 100 16.88 -8.99 7.25
C ALA A 100 16.47 -10.44 6.95
N ASN A 101 17.43 -11.33 6.71
CA ASN A 101 17.17 -12.75 6.48
C ASN A 101 16.53 -13.44 7.71
N ASN A 102 16.99 -13.09 8.92
CA ASN A 102 16.34 -13.57 10.14
C ASN A 102 14.90 -13.03 10.30
N CYS A 103 14.66 -11.76 9.95
CA CYS A 103 13.31 -11.21 9.90
C CYS A 103 12.41 -11.99 8.93
N ARG A 104 12.90 -12.31 7.71
CA ARG A 104 12.17 -13.13 6.73
C ARG A 104 11.82 -14.52 7.27
N GLU A 105 12.75 -15.19 7.95
CA GLU A 105 12.47 -16.49 8.59
C GLU A 105 11.36 -16.38 9.66
N ILE A 106 11.35 -15.30 10.44
CA ILE A 106 10.29 -15.06 11.41
C ILE A 106 8.95 -14.81 10.71
N LEU A 107 8.93 -14.00 9.65
CA LEU A 107 7.72 -13.74 8.86
C LEU A 107 7.12 -15.02 8.24
N GLN A 108 7.95 -15.98 7.82
CA GLN A 108 7.49 -17.27 7.32
C GLN A 108 6.65 -18.03 8.35
N LYS A 109 7.01 -17.97 9.64
CA LYS A 109 6.22 -18.57 10.74
C LYS A 109 4.80 -17.97 10.83
N HIS A 110 4.63 -16.73 10.36
CA HIS A 110 3.35 -16.02 10.33
C HIS A 110 2.63 -16.07 8.97
N LYS A 111 3.01 -17.03 8.10
CA LYS A 111 2.41 -17.26 6.77
C LYS A 111 2.43 -16.02 5.87
N VAL A 112 3.51 -15.24 5.94
CA VAL A 112 3.75 -14.15 5.00
C VAL A 112 4.17 -14.73 3.65
N ARG A 113 3.64 -14.15 2.57
CA ARG A 113 3.98 -14.52 1.19
C ARG A 113 5.38 -13.99 0.87
N LYS A 114 6.24 -14.85 0.33
CA LYS A 114 7.63 -14.48 0.03
C LYS A 114 7.71 -13.46 -1.11
N GLU A 115 6.74 -13.47 -2.00
CA GLU A 115 6.67 -12.59 -3.17
C GLU A 115 6.32 -11.15 -2.81
N THR A 116 5.88 -10.90 -1.58
CA THR A 116 5.44 -9.59 -1.10
C THR A 116 6.25 -9.10 0.09
N ASP A 117 7.38 -9.75 0.42
CA ASP A 117 8.28 -9.25 1.46
C ASP A 117 9.18 -8.13 0.93
N GLU A 118 9.34 -7.08 1.73
CA GLU A 118 10.13 -5.89 1.41
C GLU A 118 10.94 -5.51 2.64
N GLU A 119 12.22 -5.20 2.46
CA GLU A 119 13.12 -4.83 3.56
C GLU A 119 13.37 -3.32 3.60
N TYR A 120 13.59 -2.79 4.79
CA TYR A 120 13.98 -1.41 5.01
C TYR A 120 14.93 -1.33 6.20
N SER A 121 15.89 -0.41 6.14
CA SER A 121 16.89 -0.21 7.20
C SER A 121 16.93 1.22 7.69
N VAL A 122 17.05 1.42 9.00
CA VAL A 122 17.19 2.75 9.60
C VAL A 122 18.48 2.78 10.41
N TRP A 123 19.36 3.69 10.02
CA TRP A 123 20.68 3.89 10.56
C TRP A 123 20.65 5.08 11.52
N CYS A 124 20.62 4.81 12.80
CA CYS A 124 20.40 5.80 13.85
C CYS A 124 21.73 6.22 14.47
N VAL A 125 22.01 7.52 14.49
CA VAL A 125 23.18 8.11 15.15
C VAL A 125 22.71 9.11 16.19
N GLY A 126 23.22 9.01 17.41
CA GLY A 126 22.88 9.93 18.47
C GLY A 126 24.00 10.10 19.49
N GLY A 127 23.72 10.83 20.56
CA GLY A 127 24.72 11.17 21.58
C GLY A 127 25.85 12.08 21.09
N TYR A 128 25.65 12.80 19.98
CA TYR A 128 26.60 13.78 19.45
C TYR A 128 26.24 15.20 19.89
N HIS A 129 27.21 16.11 19.76
CA HIS A 129 27.03 17.54 20.04
C HIS A 129 27.35 18.36 18.79
N GLY A 130 26.56 19.42 18.56
CA GLY A 130 26.73 20.31 17.41
C GLY A 130 25.81 19.96 16.23
N SER A 131 26.15 20.45 15.04
CA SER A 131 25.36 20.22 13.84
C SER A 131 25.58 18.80 13.28
N PRO A 132 24.50 18.08 12.89
CA PRO A 132 24.59 16.80 12.19
C PRO A 132 25.24 16.90 10.80
N ASP A 133 25.42 18.11 10.27
CA ASP A 133 26.13 18.34 9.00
C ASP A 133 27.56 17.80 9.00
N THR A 134 28.16 17.68 10.19
CA THR A 134 29.48 17.07 10.35
C THR A 134 29.54 15.62 9.87
N PHE A 135 28.42 14.89 9.85
CA PHE A 135 28.35 13.52 9.34
C PHE A 135 28.25 13.44 7.81
N LEU A 136 27.95 14.54 7.11
CA LEU A 136 27.88 14.57 5.65
C LEU A 136 29.24 14.35 4.98
N ILE A 137 30.34 14.43 5.74
CA ILE A 137 31.67 13.98 5.28
C ILE A 137 31.70 12.49 4.91
N TYR A 138 30.75 11.70 5.41
CA TYR A 138 30.54 10.29 5.07
C TYR A 138 29.44 10.10 4.01
N GLY A 139 29.17 11.14 3.20
CA GLY A 139 28.08 11.16 2.23
C GLY A 139 28.11 10.00 1.24
N ASP A 140 29.29 9.57 0.81
CA ASP A 140 29.52 8.39 -0.03
C ASP A 140 28.99 7.11 0.63
N LYS A 141 29.30 6.90 1.92
CA LYS A 141 28.84 5.75 2.70
C LYS A 141 27.37 5.81 3.03
N ILE A 142 26.87 7.00 3.39
CA ILE A 142 25.44 7.23 3.62
C ILE A 142 24.68 6.82 2.37
N ALA A 143 25.05 7.36 1.20
CA ALA A 143 24.39 7.04 -0.06
C ALA A 143 24.51 5.55 -0.43
N GLY A 144 25.68 4.94 -0.25
CA GLY A 144 25.89 3.50 -0.48
C GLY A 144 24.99 2.64 0.41
N PHE A 145 24.87 2.97 1.70
CA PHE A 145 24.03 2.20 2.62
C PHE A 145 22.53 2.35 2.34
N LEU A 146 22.10 3.56 2.00
CA LEU A 146 20.72 3.87 1.65
C LEU A 146 20.25 3.20 0.34
N LYS A 147 21.20 2.80 -0.52
CA LYS A 147 20.96 2.13 -1.80
C LYS A 147 21.39 0.66 -1.80
N SER A 148 21.81 0.14 -0.64
CA SER A 148 22.36 -1.20 -0.50
C SER A 148 23.52 -1.53 -1.47
N GLU A 149 24.29 -0.51 -1.87
CA GLU A 149 25.34 -0.62 -2.89
C GLU A 149 26.74 -0.57 -2.26
N LYS A 150 27.61 -1.48 -2.68
CA LYS A 150 29.01 -1.54 -2.25
C LYS A 150 29.95 -0.84 -3.22
N LEU A 151 29.50 -0.66 -4.46
CA LEU A 151 30.26 0.03 -5.50
C LEU A 151 30.32 1.55 -5.22
N PRO A 152 31.42 2.22 -5.61
CA PRO A 152 31.49 3.67 -5.57
C PRO A 152 30.39 4.29 -6.45
N LEU A 153 29.60 5.19 -5.85
CA LEU A 153 28.55 5.93 -6.54
C LEU A 153 29.12 7.18 -7.22
N ASP A 154 28.45 7.63 -8.30
CA ASP A 154 28.75 8.91 -8.93
C ASP A 154 28.44 10.08 -7.97
N GLU A 155 29.24 11.14 -8.02
CA GLU A 155 29.10 12.31 -7.15
C GLU A 155 27.69 12.92 -7.22
N LYS A 156 27.08 12.98 -8.41
CA LYS A 156 25.73 13.53 -8.57
C LYS A 156 24.66 12.66 -7.93
N GLU A 157 24.87 11.35 -7.92
CA GLU A 157 23.95 10.42 -7.28
C GLU A 157 24.05 10.52 -5.76
N ILE A 158 25.26 10.72 -5.23
CA ILE A 158 25.47 11.01 -3.80
C ILE A 158 24.76 12.30 -3.41
N GLU A 159 24.99 13.41 -4.13
CA GLU A 159 24.33 14.70 -3.88
C GLU A 159 22.80 14.57 -3.89
N LYS A 160 22.24 13.97 -4.94
CA LYS A 160 20.79 13.74 -5.07
C LYS A 160 20.21 12.89 -3.94
N THR A 161 20.97 11.92 -3.43
CA THR A 161 20.54 11.08 -2.31
C THR A 161 20.48 11.89 -1.00
N LEU A 162 21.50 12.70 -0.74
CA LEU A 162 21.57 13.54 0.46
C LEU A 162 20.58 14.72 0.44
N GLU A 163 20.18 15.19 -0.75
CA GLU A 163 19.15 16.22 -0.92
C GLU A 163 17.77 15.83 -0.37
N ILE A 164 17.44 14.53 -0.36
CA ILE A 164 16.18 14.03 0.19
C ILE A 164 16.33 13.88 1.69
N SER A 165 16.35 15.03 2.36
CA SER A 165 16.54 15.11 3.80
C SER A 165 15.65 16.16 4.47
N ILE A 166 15.47 16.00 5.77
CA ILE A 166 14.71 16.90 6.63
C ILE A 166 15.55 17.24 7.86
N LYS A 167 15.62 18.53 8.17
CA LYS A 167 16.06 19.06 9.46
C LYS A 167 14.89 19.78 10.10
N TYR A 168 14.54 19.40 11.31
CA TYR A 168 13.45 19.96 12.06
C TYR A 168 13.96 20.86 13.20
N ALA A 169 14.90 20.35 13.99
CA ALA A 169 15.71 21.13 14.92
C ALA A 169 17.07 21.51 14.30
N GLN A 170 17.81 22.41 14.96
CA GLN A 170 19.15 22.79 14.50
C GLN A 170 20.18 21.65 14.59
N ASN A 171 19.87 20.62 15.36
CA ASN A 171 20.77 19.53 15.70
C ASN A 171 20.26 18.15 15.26
N ASP A 172 19.13 18.06 14.55
CA ASP A 172 18.62 16.81 13.97
C ASP A 172 18.74 16.81 12.44
N LEU A 173 18.78 15.61 11.86
CA LEU A 173 18.80 15.41 10.41
C LEU A 173 18.26 14.01 10.12
N THR A 174 17.35 13.89 9.17
CA THR A 174 16.94 12.59 8.64
C THR A 174 17.12 12.59 7.13
N ILE A 175 17.79 11.58 6.59
CA ILE A 175 18.05 11.37 5.16
C ILE A 175 17.34 10.10 4.73
N ILE A 176 16.63 10.12 3.60
CA ILE A 176 15.68 9.07 3.23
C ILE A 176 15.94 8.58 1.82
N ASP A 177 16.06 7.26 1.66
CA ASP A 177 15.99 6.58 0.37
C ASP A 177 15.04 5.38 0.39
N TRP A 178 15.01 4.60 -0.70
CA TRP A 178 14.12 3.47 -0.92
C TRP A 178 14.45 2.25 -0.04
N ASP A 179 15.72 1.96 0.21
CA ASP A 179 16.13 0.77 0.99
C ASP A 179 16.47 1.11 2.44
N GLY A 180 16.47 2.40 2.78
CA GLY A 180 16.67 2.82 4.15
C GLY A 180 16.64 4.32 4.40
N ALA A 181 16.97 4.68 5.63
CA ALA A 181 17.10 6.06 6.09
C ALA A 181 18.25 6.19 7.10
N PHE A 182 18.85 7.36 7.18
CA PHE A 182 19.71 7.76 8.30
C PHE A 182 18.96 8.74 9.18
N VAL A 183 18.95 8.51 10.49
CA VAL A 183 18.34 9.38 11.48
C VAL A 183 19.41 9.84 12.45
N PHE A 184 19.68 11.14 12.46
CA PHE A 184 20.59 11.80 13.38
C PHE A 184 19.75 12.54 14.43
N ASP A 185 19.77 12.06 15.67
CA ASP A 185 19.13 12.70 16.81
C ASP A 185 20.08 12.68 18.01
N PRO A 186 20.53 13.86 18.51
CA PRO A 186 21.50 13.93 19.58
C PRO A 186 20.97 13.38 20.91
N GLN A 187 19.65 13.32 21.09
CA GLN A 187 19.00 12.80 22.29
C GLN A 187 18.68 11.30 22.23
N ASN A 188 18.99 10.62 21.13
CA ASN A 188 18.68 9.19 20.90
C ASN A 188 17.17 8.87 20.87
N HIS A 189 16.30 9.82 20.49
CA HIS A 189 14.86 9.59 20.42
C HIS A 189 14.40 9.16 19.02
N PHE A 190 14.75 7.94 18.61
CA PHE A 190 14.45 7.46 17.26
C PHE A 190 13.03 6.92 17.07
N GLY A 191 12.29 6.66 18.15
CA GLY A 191 11.03 5.91 18.15
C GLY A 191 9.99 6.44 17.16
N SER A 192 9.72 7.74 17.17
CA SER A 192 8.72 8.35 16.27
C SER A 192 9.13 8.23 14.80
N ALA A 193 10.41 8.40 14.49
CA ALA A 193 10.91 8.28 13.13
C ALA A 193 10.79 6.84 12.61
N LEU A 194 11.18 5.87 13.45
CA LEU A 194 11.06 4.44 13.14
C LEU A 194 9.61 4.05 12.84
N GLU A 195 8.67 4.49 13.69
CA GLU A 195 7.24 4.22 13.48
C GLU A 195 6.73 4.83 12.16
N MET A 196 7.19 6.02 11.78
CA MET A 196 6.81 6.62 10.49
C MET A 196 7.35 5.79 9.30
N PHE A 197 8.58 5.28 9.38
CA PHE A 197 9.12 4.40 8.33
C PHE A 197 8.35 3.08 8.24
N GLU A 198 7.98 2.48 9.37
CA GLU A 198 7.18 1.25 9.39
C GLU A 198 5.79 1.46 8.77
N ILE A 199 5.09 2.52 9.18
CA ILE A 199 3.76 2.87 8.64
C ILE A 199 3.84 3.12 7.14
N ALA A 200 4.83 3.90 6.69
CA ALA A 200 4.98 4.23 5.28
C ALA A 200 5.30 2.99 4.43
N ASN A 201 6.19 2.11 4.89
CA ASN A 201 6.50 0.87 4.17
C ASN A 201 5.29 -0.09 4.15
N ALA A 202 4.55 -0.22 5.25
CA ALA A 202 3.30 -0.99 5.28
C ALA A 202 2.26 -0.42 4.30
N GLN A 203 2.17 0.90 4.17
CA GLN A 203 1.27 1.55 3.22
C GLN A 203 1.71 1.37 1.76
N LEU A 204 3.01 1.49 1.48
CA LEU A 204 3.58 1.22 0.16
C LEU A 204 3.23 -0.21 -0.29
N LEU A 205 3.45 -1.19 0.59
CA LEU A 205 3.12 -2.58 0.33
C LEU A 205 1.62 -2.75 0.03
N ARG A 206 0.74 -2.07 0.77
CA ARG A 206 -0.71 -2.12 0.53
C ARG A 206 -1.13 -1.54 -0.81
N TYR A 207 -0.53 -0.42 -1.24
CA TYR A 207 -0.77 0.08 -2.59
C TYR A 207 -0.36 -0.95 -3.65
N ARG A 208 0.78 -1.62 -3.48
CA ARG A 208 1.26 -2.65 -4.40
C ARG A 208 0.34 -3.87 -4.45
N ILE A 209 -0.13 -4.34 -3.29
CA ILE A 209 -1.10 -5.43 -3.18
C ILE A 209 -2.40 -5.05 -3.88
N LEU A 210 -2.97 -3.90 -3.54
CA LEU A 210 -4.24 -3.43 -4.10
C LEU A 210 -4.14 -3.22 -5.62
N ASP A 211 -3.03 -2.68 -6.11
CA ASP A 211 -2.80 -2.48 -7.54
C ASP A 211 -2.80 -3.81 -8.31
N ASN A 212 -2.14 -4.84 -7.77
CA ASN A 212 -2.13 -6.18 -8.34
C ASN A 212 -3.52 -6.85 -8.25
N GLU A 213 -4.20 -6.73 -7.10
CA GLU A 213 -5.54 -7.29 -6.94
C GLU A 213 -6.55 -6.65 -7.89
N LEU A 214 -6.50 -5.33 -8.08
CA LEU A 214 -7.31 -4.62 -9.06
C LEU A 214 -7.02 -5.11 -10.48
N GLU A 215 -5.76 -5.38 -10.82
CA GLU A 215 -5.42 -5.94 -12.13
C GLU A 215 -6.06 -7.32 -12.34
N GLN A 216 -6.04 -8.19 -11.33
CA GLN A 216 -6.71 -9.50 -11.40
C GLN A 216 -8.23 -9.36 -11.51
N ARG A 217 -8.82 -8.44 -10.73
CA ARG A 217 -10.25 -8.11 -10.80
C ARG A 217 -10.61 -7.62 -12.21
N MET A 218 -9.82 -6.75 -12.83
CA MET A 218 -10.02 -6.29 -14.22
C MET A 218 -9.90 -7.43 -15.25
N LYS A 219 -8.95 -8.37 -15.09
CA LYS A 219 -8.87 -9.57 -15.95
C LYS A 219 -10.14 -10.40 -15.88
N ARG A 220 -10.71 -10.57 -14.68
CA ARG A 220 -12.01 -11.24 -14.48
C ARG A 220 -13.16 -10.50 -15.16
N VAL A 221 -13.23 -9.17 -15.03
CA VAL A 221 -14.22 -8.35 -15.75
C VAL A 221 -14.16 -8.58 -17.26
N ASN A 222 -12.95 -8.54 -17.83
CA ASN A 222 -12.75 -8.78 -19.26
C ASN A 222 -13.16 -10.20 -19.70
N GLN A 223 -12.94 -11.20 -18.84
CA GLN A 223 -13.41 -12.56 -19.13
C GLN A 223 -14.94 -12.65 -19.13
N LEU A 224 -15.61 -12.04 -18.14
CA LEU A 224 -17.08 -12.00 -18.08
C LEU A 224 -17.68 -11.34 -19.33
N LEU A 225 -17.04 -10.27 -19.83
CA LEU A 225 -17.44 -9.61 -21.08
C LEU A 225 -17.30 -10.53 -22.30
N LYS A 226 -16.19 -11.25 -22.44
CA LYS A 226 -15.99 -12.20 -23.56
C LYS A 226 -17.01 -13.33 -23.55
N GLU A 227 -17.37 -13.82 -22.36
CA GLU A 227 -18.40 -14.86 -22.20
C GLU A 227 -19.79 -14.37 -22.63
N MET A 228 -20.06 -13.06 -22.50
CA MET A 228 -21.29 -12.43 -22.98
C MET A 228 -21.30 -12.27 -24.52
N ASP A 229 -20.19 -11.88 -25.14
CA ASP A 229 -20.10 -11.63 -26.59
C ASP A 229 -20.29 -12.90 -27.44
N GLY A 230 -19.89 -14.07 -26.93
CA GLY A 230 -19.95 -15.34 -27.67
C GLY A 230 -21.36 -15.95 -27.84
N LYS A 231 -22.41 -15.37 -27.26
CA LYS A 231 -23.78 -15.93 -27.28
C LYS A 231 -24.80 -14.85 -27.59
N LYS A 232 -25.79 -15.16 -28.45
CA LYS A 232 -26.88 -14.26 -28.89
C LYS A 232 -27.44 -13.43 -27.71
N LEU A 233 -26.96 -12.18 -27.59
CA LEU A 233 -27.23 -11.22 -26.51
C LEU A 233 -28.73 -10.97 -26.25
N ALA A 234 -29.58 -11.31 -27.20
CA ALA A 234 -31.01 -11.17 -27.07
C ALA A 234 -31.58 -12.00 -25.89
N LEU A 235 -31.21 -13.26 -25.65
CA LEU A 235 -32.05 -14.11 -24.78
C LEU A 235 -31.78 -14.08 -23.26
N LYS A 236 -30.80 -13.32 -22.74
CA LYS A 236 -30.34 -13.53 -21.34
C LYS A 236 -30.13 -12.26 -20.51
N SER A 237 -31.22 -11.52 -20.27
CA SER A 237 -31.25 -10.39 -19.33
C SER A 237 -30.81 -10.73 -17.90
N ARG A 238 -30.93 -12.01 -17.49
CA ARG A 238 -30.53 -12.48 -16.16
C ARG A 238 -29.01 -12.59 -16.00
N GLU A 239 -28.29 -13.03 -17.03
CA GLU A 239 -26.82 -13.16 -16.99
C GLU A 239 -26.16 -11.78 -16.97
N ILE A 240 -26.66 -10.84 -17.77
CA ILE A 240 -26.17 -9.45 -17.78
C ILE A 240 -26.37 -8.78 -16.42
N LYS A 241 -27.55 -8.94 -15.80
CA LYS A 241 -27.82 -8.43 -14.44
C LYS A 241 -26.89 -9.03 -13.39
N GLN A 242 -26.46 -10.29 -13.55
CA GLN A 242 -25.53 -10.93 -12.64
C GLN A 242 -24.13 -10.35 -12.79
N VAL A 243 -23.63 -10.21 -14.02
CA VAL A 243 -22.34 -9.59 -14.31
C VAL A 243 -22.29 -8.16 -13.76
N VAL A 244 -23.32 -7.35 -14.01
CA VAL A 244 -23.42 -5.99 -13.48
C VAL A 244 -23.36 -5.95 -11.94
N ARG A 245 -24.07 -6.84 -11.26
CA ARG A 245 -24.04 -6.93 -9.79
C ARG A 245 -22.65 -7.29 -9.28
N GLU A 246 -21.97 -8.20 -9.96
CA GLU A 246 -20.61 -8.61 -9.63
C GLU A 246 -19.61 -7.46 -9.80
N LEU A 247 -19.75 -6.65 -10.87
CA LEU A 247 -18.93 -5.45 -11.08
C LEU A 247 -19.11 -4.41 -9.97
N ILE A 248 -20.35 -4.14 -9.58
CA ILE A 248 -20.65 -3.22 -8.48
C ILE A 248 -20.01 -3.72 -7.19
N ALA A 249 -20.15 -5.01 -6.88
CA ALA A 249 -19.55 -5.59 -5.68
C ALA A 249 -18.01 -5.48 -5.69
N ILE A 250 -17.38 -5.78 -6.82
CA ILE A 250 -15.93 -5.64 -7.02
C ILE A 250 -15.49 -4.19 -6.78
N ARG A 251 -16.15 -3.21 -7.42
CA ARG A 251 -15.80 -1.79 -7.26
C ARG A 251 -16.00 -1.31 -5.84
N SER A 252 -17.15 -1.56 -5.23
CA SER A 252 -17.44 -1.13 -3.86
C SER A 252 -16.43 -1.71 -2.86
N ALA A 253 -16.08 -3.00 -2.99
CA ALA A 253 -15.06 -3.61 -2.13
C ALA A 253 -13.69 -2.96 -2.34
N SER A 254 -13.26 -2.74 -3.59
CA SER A 254 -11.98 -2.09 -3.90
C SER A 254 -11.90 -0.65 -3.39
N VAL A 255 -12.99 0.12 -3.47
CA VAL A 255 -13.03 1.50 -2.96
C VAL A 255 -12.89 1.52 -1.45
N LEU A 256 -13.60 0.64 -0.73
CA LEU A 256 -13.48 0.54 0.73
C LEU A 256 -12.06 0.13 1.16
N GLU A 257 -11.43 -0.78 0.43
CA GLU A 257 -10.05 -1.23 0.67
C GLU A 257 -9.04 -0.09 0.42
N PHE A 258 -9.23 0.68 -0.65
CA PHE A 258 -8.42 1.86 -0.93
C PHE A 258 -8.59 2.95 0.14
N GLU A 259 -9.83 3.27 0.53
CA GLU A 259 -10.10 4.23 1.60
C GLU A 259 -9.53 3.78 2.94
N SER A 260 -9.53 2.46 3.22
CA SER A 260 -8.88 1.91 4.39
C SER A 260 -7.36 2.12 4.33
N THR A 261 -6.77 2.08 3.14
CA THR A 261 -5.34 2.36 2.91
C THR A 261 -4.98 3.82 3.15
N GLU A 262 -5.85 4.74 2.73
CA GLU A 262 -5.66 6.18 2.95
C GLU A 262 -5.90 6.63 4.41
N ARG A 263 -6.62 5.83 5.21
CA ARG A 263 -7.06 6.25 6.54
C ARG A 263 -5.89 6.44 7.51
N ASP A 264 -4.90 5.57 7.44
CA ASP A 264 -3.82 5.45 8.43
C ASP A 264 -2.96 6.72 8.53
N ILE A 265 -2.95 7.58 7.49
CA ILE A 265 -2.21 8.84 7.42
C ILE A 265 -2.88 9.97 8.22
N LYS A 266 -4.21 9.97 8.37
CA LYS A 266 -4.98 11.12 8.91
C LYS A 266 -4.72 11.39 10.39
N LEU A 267 -3.75 10.70 10.97
CA LEU A 267 -3.63 10.33 12.38
C LEU A 267 -2.24 10.65 12.92
N ILE A 268 -1.45 11.44 12.17
CA ILE A 268 -0.14 11.93 12.60
C ILE A 268 -0.32 13.16 13.49
N GLY A 269 0.13 13.08 14.75
CA GLY A 269 -0.22 14.03 15.80
C GLY A 269 0.77 15.12 16.12
N ASP A 270 1.97 15.03 15.56
CA ASP A 270 3.00 16.05 15.72
C ASP A 270 3.55 16.53 14.37
N TRP A 271 4.07 17.75 14.38
CA TRP A 271 4.55 18.43 13.18
C TRP A 271 5.77 17.77 12.54
N TYR A 272 6.64 17.17 13.35
CA TYR A 272 7.84 16.48 12.85
C TYR A 272 7.45 15.24 12.07
N SER A 273 6.66 14.36 12.69
CA SER A 273 6.17 13.11 12.09
C SER A 273 5.39 13.40 10.81
N ALA A 274 4.56 14.45 10.79
CA ALA A 274 3.79 14.82 9.60
C ALA A 274 4.69 15.21 8.42
N ARG A 275 5.73 16.01 8.70
CA ARG A 275 6.68 16.46 7.68
C ARG A 275 7.64 15.36 7.23
N LEU A 276 8.07 14.50 8.16
CA LEU A 276 8.85 13.31 7.85
C LEU A 276 8.05 12.37 6.94
N TYR A 277 6.80 12.10 7.30
CA TYR A 277 5.91 11.26 6.51
C TYR A 277 5.68 11.81 5.11
N ASP A 278 5.46 13.12 4.96
CA ASP A 278 5.30 13.77 3.64
C ASP A 278 6.56 13.58 2.76
N LEU A 279 7.75 13.67 3.36
CA LEU A 279 9.01 13.40 2.66
C LEU A 279 9.13 11.93 2.23
N ILE A 280 8.76 10.98 3.10
CA ILE A 280 8.74 9.55 2.77
C ILE A 280 7.71 9.28 1.66
N ALA A 281 6.50 9.82 1.76
CA ALA A 281 5.43 9.64 0.80
C ALA A 281 5.81 10.15 -0.60
N LYS A 282 6.51 11.29 -0.65
CA LYS A 282 7.09 11.84 -1.89
C LYS A 282 8.16 10.91 -2.44
N LYS A 283 9.07 10.41 -1.60
CA LYS A 283 10.13 9.48 -2.02
C LYS A 283 9.57 8.16 -2.52
N PHE A 284 8.49 7.66 -1.93
CA PHE A 284 7.82 6.42 -2.32
C PHE A 284 6.75 6.61 -3.42
N HIS A 285 6.61 7.83 -3.95
CA HIS A 285 5.67 8.18 -5.02
C HIS A 285 4.22 7.80 -4.70
N PHE A 286 3.75 8.06 -3.47
CA PHE A 286 2.39 7.71 -3.08
C PHE A 286 1.31 8.36 -3.95
N ASP A 287 1.54 9.57 -4.46
CA ASP A 287 0.62 10.20 -5.42
C ASP A 287 0.46 9.41 -6.71
N GLU A 288 1.54 8.85 -7.25
CA GLU A 288 1.50 8.05 -8.48
C GLU A 288 0.76 6.73 -8.25
N TRP A 289 0.97 6.10 -7.09
CA TRP A 289 0.21 4.92 -6.68
C TRP A 289 -1.28 5.22 -6.55
N ARG A 290 -1.64 6.31 -5.86
CA ARG A 290 -3.03 6.77 -5.74
C ARG A 290 -3.67 6.99 -7.11
N GLN A 291 -3.00 7.73 -7.99
CA GLN A 291 -3.49 8.00 -9.33
C GLN A 291 -3.70 6.72 -10.14
N ARG A 292 -2.74 5.79 -10.10
CA ARG A 292 -2.84 4.50 -10.80
C ARG A 292 -4.03 3.67 -10.31
N ILE A 293 -4.24 3.60 -9.00
CA ILE A 293 -5.37 2.88 -8.41
C ILE A 293 -6.70 3.55 -8.78
N HIS A 294 -6.78 4.88 -8.71
CA HIS A 294 -7.95 5.63 -9.15
C HIS A 294 -8.31 5.35 -10.60
N LEU A 295 -7.34 5.41 -11.52
CA LEU A 295 -7.55 5.10 -12.94
C LEU A 295 -8.08 3.68 -13.16
N LYS A 296 -7.58 2.68 -12.41
CA LYS A 296 -8.09 1.30 -12.47
C LYS A 296 -9.53 1.19 -11.95
N LEU A 297 -9.85 1.87 -10.84
CA LEU A 297 -11.20 1.93 -10.30
C LEU A 297 -12.17 2.56 -11.29
N ASP A 298 -11.81 3.71 -11.88
CA ASP A 298 -12.62 4.43 -12.87
C ASP A 298 -12.83 3.60 -14.13
N SER A 299 -11.80 2.89 -14.60
CA SER A 299 -11.93 1.95 -15.71
C SER A 299 -12.99 0.86 -15.46
N ILE A 300 -13.12 0.38 -14.21
CA ILE A 300 -14.17 -0.59 -13.84
C ILE A 300 -15.57 0.06 -13.88
N GLU A 301 -15.70 1.34 -13.48
CA GLU A 301 -16.95 2.10 -13.54
C GLU A 301 -17.38 2.38 -14.99
N ASP A 302 -16.43 2.73 -15.84
CA ASP A 302 -16.68 2.97 -17.26
C ASP A 302 -17.19 1.72 -17.96
N ILE A 303 -16.58 0.56 -17.67
CA ILE A 303 -17.05 -0.74 -18.16
C ILE A 303 -18.48 -1.01 -17.69
N TYR A 304 -18.77 -0.78 -16.40
CA TYR A 304 -20.12 -0.92 -15.86
C TYR A 304 -21.12 -0.01 -16.59
N SER A 305 -20.79 1.26 -16.76
CA SER A 305 -21.64 2.27 -17.38
C SER A 305 -21.96 1.89 -18.83
N MET A 306 -20.95 1.45 -19.59
CA MET A 306 -21.11 0.98 -20.97
C MET A 306 -22.03 -0.26 -21.07
N ILE A 307 -21.89 -1.25 -20.17
CA ILE A 307 -22.76 -2.43 -20.15
C ILE A 307 -24.20 -2.04 -19.81
N SER A 308 -24.38 -1.18 -18.80
CA SER A 308 -25.70 -0.73 -18.33
C SER A 308 -26.44 0.03 -19.41
N GLU A 309 -25.78 0.96 -20.10
CA GLU A 309 -26.33 1.74 -21.21
C GLU A 309 -26.75 0.84 -22.37
N ASN A 310 -25.85 -0.04 -22.84
CA ASN A 310 -26.15 -0.97 -23.93
C ASN A 310 -27.32 -1.90 -23.59
N PHE A 311 -27.39 -2.39 -22.35
CA PHE A 311 -28.50 -3.21 -21.90
C PHE A 311 -29.82 -2.45 -21.89
N ASN A 312 -29.83 -1.21 -21.39
CA ASN A 312 -31.04 -0.38 -21.36
C ASN A 312 -31.52 0.00 -22.76
N VAL A 313 -30.62 0.29 -23.70
CA VAL A 313 -30.96 0.51 -25.12
C VAL A 313 -31.58 -0.76 -25.73
N SER A 314 -30.98 -1.93 -25.48
CA SER A 314 -31.51 -3.21 -26.00
C SER A 314 -32.89 -3.57 -25.41
N LEU A 315 -33.13 -3.26 -24.13
CA LEU A 315 -34.44 -3.46 -23.49
C LEU A 315 -35.49 -2.52 -24.06
N ARG A 316 -35.17 -1.24 -24.25
CA ARG A 316 -36.09 -0.27 -24.86
C ARG A 316 -36.48 -0.68 -26.27
N ALA A 317 -35.50 -1.00 -27.12
CA ALA A 317 -35.75 -1.47 -28.49
C ALA A 317 -36.62 -2.76 -28.52
N ARG A 318 -36.46 -3.64 -27.52
CA ARG A 318 -37.30 -4.82 -27.39
C ARG A 318 -38.73 -4.51 -26.95
N LEU A 319 -38.91 -3.62 -25.98
CA LEU A 319 -40.23 -3.19 -25.55
C LEU A 319 -40.96 -2.48 -26.70
N GLU A 320 -40.24 -1.69 -27.50
CA GLU A 320 -40.75 -1.07 -28.73
C GLU A 320 -41.14 -2.11 -29.78
N ASN A 321 -40.31 -3.13 -30.04
CA ASN A 321 -40.67 -4.19 -30.96
C ASN A 321 -41.87 -5.03 -30.47
N ILE A 322 -41.95 -5.32 -29.17
CA ILE A 322 -43.09 -6.04 -28.58
C ILE A 322 -44.36 -5.19 -28.69
N SER A 323 -44.28 -3.88 -28.42
CA SER A 323 -45.44 -3.00 -28.56
C SER A 323 -45.89 -2.90 -30.02
N LEU A 324 -44.94 -2.85 -30.97
CA LEU A 324 -45.22 -2.83 -32.41
C LEU A 324 -45.88 -4.14 -32.89
N ILE A 325 -45.37 -5.30 -32.46
CA ILE A 325 -45.98 -6.60 -32.77
C ILE A 325 -47.37 -6.71 -32.13
N GLY A 326 -47.52 -6.29 -30.88
CA GLY A 326 -48.82 -6.25 -30.19
C GLY A 326 -49.83 -5.39 -30.95
N TRP A 327 -49.41 -4.22 -31.44
CA TRP A 327 -50.23 -3.34 -32.25
C TRP A 327 -50.62 -3.97 -33.60
N LEU A 328 -49.69 -4.67 -34.25
CA LEU A 328 -49.95 -5.41 -35.50
C LEU A 328 -51.00 -6.51 -35.29
N ILE A 329 -50.90 -7.30 -34.22
CA ILE A 329 -51.87 -8.34 -33.88
C ILE A 329 -53.26 -7.73 -33.68
N LEU A 330 -53.33 -6.59 -32.99
CA LEU A 330 -54.58 -5.88 -32.73
C LEU A 330 -55.23 -5.40 -34.04
N MET A 331 -54.43 -4.84 -34.96
CA MET A 331 -54.88 -4.43 -36.30
C MET A 331 -55.41 -5.61 -37.12
N VAL A 332 -54.70 -6.73 -37.14
CA VAL A 332 -55.13 -7.94 -37.86
C VAL A 332 -56.45 -8.47 -37.27
N GLY A 333 -56.56 -8.53 -35.94
CA GLY A 333 -57.79 -8.95 -35.26
C GLY A 333 -58.98 -8.05 -35.60
N TRP A 334 -58.76 -6.73 -35.61
CA TRP A 334 -59.80 -5.76 -35.98
C TRP A 334 -60.22 -5.89 -37.45
N PHE A 335 -59.25 -6.09 -38.35
CA PHE A 335 -59.53 -6.33 -39.77
C PHE A 335 -60.40 -7.58 -39.98
N ILE A 336 -60.10 -8.68 -39.28
CA ILE A 336 -60.89 -9.92 -39.35
C ILE A 336 -62.32 -9.68 -38.86
N LEU A 337 -62.50 -8.93 -37.76
CA LEU A 337 -63.83 -8.57 -37.24
C LEU A 337 -64.67 -7.81 -38.27
N ILE A 338 -64.06 -6.82 -38.94
CA ILE A 338 -64.73 -6.04 -39.99
C ILE A 338 -65.16 -6.94 -41.15
N VAL A 339 -64.26 -7.81 -41.63
CA VAL A 339 -64.59 -8.74 -42.72
C VAL A 339 -65.77 -9.64 -42.34
N PHE A 340 -65.82 -10.11 -41.10
CA PHE A 340 -66.93 -10.90 -40.58
C PHE A 340 -68.25 -10.11 -40.52
N GLU A 341 -68.20 -8.85 -40.09
CA GLU A 341 -69.36 -7.97 -40.02
C GLU A 341 -69.95 -7.70 -41.42
N PHE A 342 -69.09 -7.39 -42.41
CA PHE A 342 -69.52 -7.23 -43.80
C PHE A 342 -70.06 -8.53 -44.42
N ALA A 343 -69.46 -9.68 -44.09
CA ALA A 343 -69.96 -10.97 -44.56
C ALA A 343 -71.34 -11.32 -43.97
N ASN A 344 -71.62 -10.91 -42.73
CA ASN A 344 -72.94 -11.05 -42.10
C ASN A 344 -73.98 -10.05 -42.65
N LEU A 345 -73.56 -8.86 -43.08
CA LEU A 345 -74.43 -7.85 -43.72
C LEU A 345 -74.80 -8.20 -45.17
N ALA A 346 -74.03 -9.07 -45.83
CA ALA A 346 -74.25 -9.50 -47.21
C ALA A 346 -75.11 -10.79 -47.35
N LYS A 347 -75.50 -11.40 -46.22
CA LYS A 347 -76.51 -12.47 -46.13
C LYS A 347 -77.85 -11.87 -45.76
#